data_AF-A0A9E1PQ32-F1
#
_entry.id   AF-A0A9E1PQ32-F1
#
_cell.length_a   1.000
_cell.length_b   1.000
_cell.length_c   1.000
_cell.angle_alpha   90.00
_cell.angle_beta   90.00
_cell.angle_gamma   90.00
#
_symmetry.space_group_name_H-M   'P 1'
#
loop_
_entity.id
_entity.type
_entity.pdbx_description
1 polymer ?
#
loop_
_entity_poly.entity_id
_entity_poly.type
_entity_poly.pdbx_seq_one_letter_code
_entity_poly.pdbx_strand_id
1 'polypeptide(L)'
;MARAPAKQAPVKGNFKKNQMTLWLSVAFVTVIIMSLPTVLIVVFGLLPTFVAYVIDRAKGKPAAYCVGGINICGVFPYMLQLWTGDNSMNAAINIMTDVFVLAVMYGAAAFGWMIYQSLPPIVTTFMTVIAQHRVSTLRAQQRELVDEWGKDVSTPQEILDLGEGIELVDESAPIEEPDPEPQAAAQPAPEPPNAGTAETPGTVPGEAT
;
A
#
# COMPACT_ATOMS: atom_id res chain seq x y z
N MET A 1 55.06 -61.24 -10.58
CA MET A 1 54.11 -60.12 -10.43
C MET A 1 53.42 -60.24 -9.07
N ALA A 2 53.87 -59.49 -8.06
CA ALA A 2 53.19 -59.42 -6.77
C ALA A 2 52.95 -57.94 -6.46
N ARG A 3 51.69 -57.51 -6.53
CA ARG A 3 51.29 -56.13 -6.27
C ARG A 3 51.16 -55.95 -4.76
N ALA A 4 51.98 -55.08 -4.17
CA ALA A 4 51.95 -54.77 -2.75
C ALA A 4 50.57 -54.19 -2.35
N PRO A 5 50.06 -54.49 -1.13
CA PRO A 5 48.76 -53.99 -0.70
C PRO A 5 48.85 -52.49 -0.38
N ALA A 6 47.92 -51.71 -0.93
CA ALA A 6 47.83 -50.28 -0.68
C ALA A 6 47.53 -50.01 0.80
N LYS A 7 48.46 -49.33 1.48
CA LYS A 7 48.35 -48.92 2.87
C LYS A 7 47.27 -47.83 2.98
N GLN A 8 46.10 -48.18 3.52
CA GLN A 8 45.03 -47.21 3.78
C GLN A 8 45.49 -46.25 4.89
N ALA A 9 45.47 -44.95 4.60
CA ALA A 9 45.79 -43.92 5.58
C ALA A 9 44.62 -43.77 6.58
N PRO A 10 44.89 -43.59 7.89
CA PRO A 10 43.84 -43.47 8.88
C PRO A 10 43.09 -42.15 8.66
N VAL A 11 41.76 -42.22 8.48
CA VAL A 11 40.90 -41.03 8.48
C VAL A 11 41.04 -40.38 9.84
N LYS A 12 41.70 -39.21 9.88
CA LYS A 12 41.88 -38.40 11.09
C LYS A 12 40.50 -37.86 11.49
N GLY A 13 39.78 -38.64 12.29
CA GLY A 13 38.45 -38.30 12.76
C GLY A 13 38.49 -37.07 13.67
N ASN A 14 37.71 -36.04 13.32
CA ASN A 14 37.48 -34.86 14.14
C ASN A 14 36.59 -35.18 15.36
N PHE A 15 36.93 -36.22 16.13
CA PHE A 15 36.12 -36.75 17.23
C PHE A 15 35.73 -35.66 18.23
N LYS A 16 36.63 -34.74 18.58
CA LYS A 16 36.32 -33.62 19.48
C LYS A 16 35.30 -32.63 18.90
N LYS A 17 35.31 -32.37 17.58
CA LYS A 17 34.34 -31.48 16.93
C LYS A 17 32.97 -32.15 16.82
N ASN A 18 32.90 -33.42 16.42
CA ASN A 18 31.62 -34.15 16.37
C ASN A 18 31.02 -34.35 17.77
N GLN A 19 31.85 -34.59 18.79
CA GLN A 19 31.40 -34.64 20.18
C GLN A 19 30.89 -33.26 20.64
N MET A 20 31.61 -32.17 20.34
CA MET A 20 31.14 -30.82 20.67
C MET A 20 29.82 -30.45 19.96
N THR A 21 29.67 -30.78 18.69
CA THR A 21 28.41 -30.59 17.95
C THR A 21 27.28 -31.43 18.54
N LEU A 22 27.56 -32.67 18.96
CA LEU A 22 26.58 -33.54 19.61
C LEU A 22 26.14 -32.99 20.96
N TRP A 23 27.08 -32.57 21.82
CA TRP A 23 26.77 -31.93 23.10
C TRP A 23 25.98 -30.61 22.93
N LEU A 24 26.34 -29.80 21.92
CA LEU A 24 25.58 -28.60 21.55
C LEU A 24 24.15 -28.96 21.12
N SER A 25 23.97 -30.00 20.31
CA SER A 25 22.63 -30.43 19.86
C SER A 25 21.77 -30.96 21.01
N VAL A 26 22.35 -31.73 21.93
CA VAL A 26 21.63 -32.27 23.10
C VAL A 26 21.26 -31.14 24.08
N ALA A 27 22.18 -30.22 24.34
CA ALA A 27 21.90 -29.03 25.13
C ALA A 27 20.78 -28.19 24.49
N PHE A 28 20.82 -27.98 23.18
CA PHE A 28 19.79 -27.26 22.44
C PHE A 28 18.41 -27.92 22.56
N VAL A 29 18.32 -29.24 22.36
CA VAL A 29 17.07 -30.00 22.51
C VAL A 29 16.56 -29.96 23.96
N THR A 30 17.46 -30.04 24.94
CA THR A 30 17.10 -30.00 26.37
C THR A 30 16.55 -28.64 26.76
N VAL A 31 17.15 -27.56 26.27
CA VAL A 31 16.65 -26.18 26.44
C VAL A 31 15.29 -26.00 25.76
N ILE A 32 15.06 -26.61 24.58
CA ILE A 32 13.74 -26.61 23.93
C ILE A 32 12.70 -27.35 24.78
N ILE A 33 13.04 -28.51 25.33
CA ILE A 33 12.10 -29.30 26.14
C ILE A 33 11.77 -28.60 27.47
N MET A 34 12.76 -28.00 28.15
CA MET A 34 12.47 -27.18 29.35
C MET A 34 11.69 -25.91 29.03
N SER A 35 11.85 -25.35 27.83
CA SER A 35 11.10 -24.17 27.39
C SER A 35 9.74 -24.48 26.76
N LEU A 36 9.30 -25.76 26.73
CA LEU A 36 8.03 -26.15 26.11
C LEU A 36 6.82 -25.36 26.65
N PRO A 37 6.66 -25.16 27.98
CA PRO A 37 5.58 -24.32 28.51
C PRO A 37 5.71 -22.85 28.09
N THR A 38 6.94 -22.34 27.95
CA THR A 38 7.21 -20.97 27.47
C THR A 38 6.84 -20.82 25.99
N VAL A 39 7.24 -21.76 25.13
CA VAL A 39 6.92 -21.75 23.71
C VAL A 39 5.41 -21.76 23.49
N LEU A 40 4.68 -22.54 24.29
CA LEU A 40 3.22 -22.61 24.26
C LEU A 40 2.58 -21.22 24.48
N ILE A 41 2.98 -20.52 25.54
CA ILE A 41 2.50 -19.16 25.84
C ILE A 41 2.87 -18.19 24.72
N VAL A 42 4.11 -18.25 24.23
CA VAL A 42 4.58 -17.33 23.18
C VAL A 42 3.82 -17.54 21.88
N VAL A 43 3.65 -18.79 21.43
CA VAL A 43 2.91 -19.11 20.20
C VAL A 43 1.45 -18.68 20.33
N PHE A 44 0.80 -18.96 21.45
CA PHE A 44 -0.62 -18.66 21.64
C PHE A 44 -0.88 -17.16 21.89
N GLY A 45 -0.02 -16.50 22.67
CA GLY A 45 -0.10 -15.07 22.97
C GLY A 45 0.25 -14.19 21.78
N LEU A 46 1.18 -14.62 20.92
CA LEU A 46 1.57 -13.89 19.71
C LEU A 46 0.75 -14.21 18.46
N LEU A 47 -0.33 -14.99 18.57
CA LEU A 47 -1.26 -15.24 17.47
C LEU A 47 -1.73 -13.94 16.77
N PRO A 48 -2.13 -12.87 17.49
CA PRO A 48 -2.52 -11.62 16.85
C PRO A 48 -1.39 -10.96 16.04
N THR A 49 -0.12 -11.12 16.46
CA THR A 49 1.03 -10.60 15.72
C THR A 49 1.24 -11.39 14.43
N PHE A 50 1.05 -12.70 14.46
CA PHE A 50 1.08 -13.52 13.25
C PHE A 50 -0.02 -13.09 12.28
N VAL A 51 -1.24 -12.87 12.78
CA VAL A 51 -2.36 -12.35 12.00
C VAL A 51 -2.02 -10.98 11.39
N ALA A 52 -1.50 -10.05 12.19
CA ALA A 52 -1.07 -8.73 11.70
C ALA A 52 0.01 -8.84 10.61
N TYR A 53 0.96 -9.76 10.76
CA TYR A 53 1.99 -10.02 9.75
C TYR A 53 1.41 -10.54 8.43
N VAL A 54 0.39 -11.39 8.48
CA VAL A 54 -0.26 -11.93 7.26
C VAL A 54 -1.14 -10.88 6.57
N ILE A 55 -1.85 -10.07 7.35
CA ILE A 55 -2.80 -9.07 6.83
C ILE A 55 -2.08 -7.84 6.26
N ASP A 56 -0.93 -7.45 6.83
CA ASP A 56 -0.23 -6.25 6.39
C ASP A 56 0.36 -6.41 4.97
N ARG A 57 -0.23 -5.67 4.02
CA ARG A 57 0.17 -5.62 2.61
C ARG A 57 1.16 -4.50 2.31
N ALA A 58 1.43 -3.60 3.25
CA ALA A 58 2.30 -2.47 3.01
C ALA A 58 3.78 -2.91 2.93
N LYS A 59 4.56 -2.20 2.10
CA LYS A 59 6.01 -2.42 2.02
C LYS A 59 6.62 -2.11 3.39
N GLY A 60 7.34 -3.07 3.96
CA GLY A 60 7.95 -2.93 5.29
C GLY A 60 7.05 -3.25 6.48
N LYS A 61 5.83 -3.76 6.27
CA LYS A 61 4.92 -4.30 7.31
C LYS A 61 4.82 -3.50 8.64
N PRO A 62 4.57 -2.18 8.59
CA PRO A 62 4.52 -1.33 9.78
C PRO A 62 3.49 -1.77 10.83
N ALA A 63 2.35 -2.30 10.41
CA ALA A 63 1.32 -2.78 11.33
C ALA A 63 1.81 -4.00 12.11
N ALA A 64 2.50 -4.92 11.42
CA ALA A 64 3.06 -6.12 12.05
C ALA A 64 4.11 -5.78 13.11
N TYR A 65 4.97 -4.79 12.85
CA TYR A 65 5.98 -4.36 13.82
C TYR A 65 5.37 -3.64 15.03
N CYS A 66 4.37 -2.77 14.80
CA CYS A 66 3.71 -2.05 15.88
C CYS A 66 2.91 -2.99 16.79
N VAL A 67 2.07 -3.85 16.20
CA VAL A 67 1.32 -4.89 16.92
C VAL A 67 2.27 -5.88 17.58
N GLY A 68 3.33 -6.30 16.90
CA GLY A 68 4.32 -7.24 17.43
C GLY A 68 5.02 -6.74 18.69
N GLY A 69 5.55 -5.51 18.66
CA GLY A 69 6.22 -4.94 19.82
C GLY A 69 5.29 -4.84 21.03
N ILE A 70 4.08 -4.34 20.83
CA ILE A 70 3.13 -4.11 21.93
C ILE A 70 2.53 -5.42 22.44
N ASN A 71 2.22 -6.37 21.56
CA ASN A 71 1.74 -7.70 21.96
C ASN A 71 2.80 -8.44 22.79
N ILE A 72 4.08 -8.39 22.39
CA ILE A 72 5.17 -8.96 23.19
C ILE A 72 5.20 -8.35 24.60
N CYS A 73 5.03 -7.03 24.73
CA CYS A 73 4.92 -6.38 26.04
C CYS A 73 3.74 -6.92 26.87
N GLY A 74 2.60 -7.23 26.24
CA GLY A 74 1.44 -7.83 26.90
C GLY A 74 1.64 -9.29 27.32
N VAL A 75 2.42 -10.07 26.56
CA VAL A 75 2.75 -11.47 26.86
C VAL A 75 3.88 -11.59 27.90
N PHE A 76 4.81 -10.62 27.92
CA PHE A 76 6.01 -10.63 28.75
C PHE A 76 5.78 -10.85 30.25
N PRO A 77 4.83 -10.19 30.95
CA PRO A 77 4.64 -10.40 32.39
C PRO A 77 4.25 -11.85 32.72
N TYR A 78 3.47 -12.50 31.85
CA TYR A 78 3.05 -13.90 32.03
C TYR A 78 4.18 -14.88 31.72
N MET A 79 5.06 -14.51 30.79
CA MET A 79 6.30 -15.26 30.58
C MET A 79 7.22 -15.19 31.82
N LEU A 80 7.36 -14.00 32.43
CA LEU A 80 8.10 -13.85 33.68
C LEU A 80 7.45 -14.60 34.85
N GLN A 81 6.11 -14.63 34.92
CA GLN A 81 5.38 -15.38 35.93
C GLN A 81 5.66 -16.89 35.81
N LEU A 82 5.69 -17.42 34.59
CA LEU A 82 6.01 -18.82 34.34
C LEU A 82 7.47 -19.13 34.73
N TRP A 83 8.42 -18.24 34.38
CA TRP A 83 9.85 -18.44 34.65
C TRP A 83 10.20 -18.35 36.13
N THR A 84 9.60 -17.40 36.86
CA THR A 84 9.87 -17.19 38.29
C THR A 84 9.02 -18.10 39.19
N GLY A 85 7.91 -18.61 38.68
CA GLY A 85 7.05 -19.58 39.36
C GLY A 85 7.28 -21.01 38.88
N ASP A 86 6.19 -21.78 38.79
CA ASP A 86 6.21 -23.16 38.32
C ASP A 86 6.35 -23.22 36.79
N ASN A 87 7.53 -23.60 36.32
CA ASN A 87 7.80 -23.89 34.91
C ASN A 87 7.21 -25.26 34.49
N SER A 88 5.89 -25.40 34.63
CA SER A 88 5.14 -26.63 34.34
C SER A 88 4.12 -26.42 33.22
N MET A 89 3.72 -27.51 32.58
CA MET A 89 2.67 -27.48 31.55
C MET A 89 1.33 -27.01 32.11
N ASN A 90 0.99 -27.45 33.33
CA ASN A 90 -0.26 -27.05 33.98
C ASN A 90 -0.31 -25.54 34.26
N ALA A 91 0.81 -24.94 34.67
CA ALA A 91 0.90 -23.50 34.89
C ALA A 91 0.68 -22.73 33.58
N ALA A 92 1.32 -23.17 32.47
CA ALA A 92 1.11 -22.54 31.16
C ALA A 92 -0.33 -22.66 30.67
N ILE A 93 -0.96 -23.83 30.83
CA ILE A 93 -2.38 -24.02 30.47
C ILE A 93 -3.27 -23.08 31.29
N ASN A 94 -3.08 -23.01 32.61
CA ASN A 94 -3.85 -22.13 33.48
C ASN A 94 -3.76 -20.67 33.03
N ILE A 95 -2.55 -20.19 32.73
CA ILE A 95 -2.32 -18.82 32.21
C ILE A 95 -3.08 -18.61 30.89
N MET A 96 -3.02 -19.55 29.95
CA MET A 96 -3.68 -19.40 28.64
C MET A 96 -5.21 -19.52 28.71
N THR A 97 -5.74 -20.19 29.73
CA THR A 97 -7.20 -20.33 29.91
C THR A 97 -7.82 -19.20 30.74
N ASP A 98 -7.00 -18.36 31.38
CA ASP A 98 -7.48 -17.23 32.16
C ASP A 98 -7.95 -16.09 31.24
N VAL A 99 -9.22 -15.71 31.39
CA VAL A 99 -9.85 -14.66 30.59
C VAL A 99 -9.18 -13.30 30.76
N PHE A 100 -8.68 -12.95 31.95
CA PHE A 100 -8.03 -11.68 32.20
C PHE A 100 -6.64 -11.64 31.55
N VAL A 101 -5.93 -12.77 31.58
CA VAL A 101 -4.65 -12.91 30.90
C VAL A 101 -4.82 -12.73 29.39
N LEU A 102 -5.79 -13.42 28.80
CA LEU A 102 -6.10 -13.29 27.38
C LEU A 102 -6.53 -11.87 27.02
N ALA A 103 -7.34 -11.22 27.85
CA ALA A 103 -7.75 -9.83 27.65
C ALA A 103 -6.55 -8.87 27.63
N VAL A 104 -5.54 -9.08 28.48
CA VAL A 104 -4.33 -8.26 28.47
C VAL A 104 -3.45 -8.55 27.25
N MET A 105 -3.17 -9.83 26.94
CA MET A 105 -2.36 -10.20 25.77
C MET A 105 -2.96 -9.68 24.47
N TYR A 106 -4.24 -9.97 24.24
CA TYR A 106 -4.92 -9.58 23.01
C TYR A 106 -5.34 -8.10 23.02
N GLY A 107 -5.61 -7.53 24.20
CA GLY A 107 -5.81 -6.09 24.36
C GLY A 107 -4.57 -5.29 23.99
N ALA A 108 -3.38 -5.76 24.36
CA ALA A 108 -2.12 -5.15 23.94
C ALA A 108 -1.96 -5.21 22.41
N ALA A 109 -2.27 -6.35 21.78
CA ALA A 109 -2.26 -6.45 20.32
C ALA A 109 -3.26 -5.48 19.65
N ALA A 110 -4.49 -5.39 20.16
CA ALA A 110 -5.49 -4.45 19.68
C ALA A 110 -5.03 -2.99 19.83
N PHE A 111 -4.36 -2.66 20.94
CA PHE A 111 -3.78 -1.34 21.16
C PHE A 111 -2.68 -1.02 20.13
N GLY A 112 -1.85 -2.01 19.75
CA GLY A 112 -0.89 -1.83 18.67
C GLY A 112 -1.55 -1.53 17.32
N TRP A 113 -2.73 -2.10 17.06
CA TRP A 113 -3.51 -1.75 15.88
C TRP A 113 -4.05 -0.30 15.93
N MET A 114 -4.50 0.16 17.09
CA MET A 114 -4.93 1.54 17.29
C MET A 114 -3.79 2.54 17.03
N ILE A 115 -2.57 2.22 17.49
CA ILE A 115 -1.39 3.05 17.21
C ILE A 115 -1.05 3.04 15.72
N TYR A 116 -1.08 1.87 15.09
CA TYR A 116 -0.86 1.80 13.64
C TYR A 116 -1.85 2.68 12.86
N GLN A 117 -3.12 2.70 13.25
CA GLN A 117 -4.15 3.47 12.57
C GLN A 117 -4.02 5.00 12.79
N SER A 118 -3.41 5.43 13.90
CA SER A 118 -3.17 6.84 14.20
C SER A 118 -1.88 7.39 13.59
N LEU A 119 -0.95 6.54 13.14
CA LEU A 119 0.31 6.97 12.53
C LEU A 119 0.15 7.77 11.23
N PRO A 120 -0.69 7.39 10.24
CA PRO A 120 -0.82 8.13 8.98
C PRO A 120 -1.13 9.63 9.14
N PRO A 121 -2.19 10.05 9.87
CA PRO A 121 -2.51 11.47 10.01
C PRO A 121 -1.41 12.26 10.75
N ILE A 122 -0.71 11.61 11.68
CA ILE A 122 0.41 12.21 12.40
C ILE A 122 1.55 12.50 11.41
N VAL A 123 1.98 11.48 10.65
CA VAL A 123 3.07 11.60 9.68
C VAL A 123 2.76 12.64 8.60
N THR A 124 1.53 12.69 8.09
CA THR A 124 1.15 13.70 7.09
C THR A 124 1.23 15.11 7.66
N THR A 125 0.81 15.31 8.90
CA THR A 125 0.90 16.62 9.56
C THR A 125 2.36 17.06 9.70
N PHE A 126 3.24 16.17 10.17
CA PHE A 126 4.67 16.46 10.26
C PHE A 126 5.30 16.73 8.88
N MET A 127 4.93 15.97 7.85
CA MET A 127 5.43 16.20 6.49
C MET A 127 5.01 17.56 5.95
N THR A 128 3.78 18.01 6.20
CA THR A 128 3.34 19.36 5.82
C THR A 128 4.13 20.44 6.54
N VAL A 129 4.37 20.30 7.85
CA VAL A 129 5.17 21.27 8.62
C VAL A 129 6.61 21.34 8.11
N ILE A 130 7.24 20.19 7.84
CA ILE A 130 8.60 20.12 7.30
C ILE A 130 8.64 20.76 5.90
N ALA A 131 7.66 20.49 5.05
CA ALA A 131 7.55 21.10 3.73
C ALA A 131 7.41 22.62 3.83
N GLN A 132 6.57 23.13 4.74
CA GLN A 132 6.42 24.57 4.96
C GLN A 132 7.70 25.22 5.46
N HIS A 133 8.43 24.58 6.39
CA HIS A 133 9.72 25.08 6.84
C HIS A 133 10.76 25.10 5.70
N ARG A 134 10.74 24.08 4.83
CA ARG A 134 11.61 24.07 3.65
C ARG A 134 11.26 25.18 2.68
N VAL A 135 9.97 25.44 2.44
CA VAL A 135 9.53 26.54 1.58
C VAL A 135 9.88 27.90 2.19
N SER A 136 9.71 28.10 3.51
CA SER A 136 10.03 29.37 4.16
C SER A 136 11.53 29.68 4.12
N THR A 137 12.38 28.68 4.33
CA THR A 137 13.84 28.82 4.23
C THR A 137 14.27 29.18 2.80
N LEU A 138 13.72 28.51 1.79
CA LEU A 138 13.99 28.84 0.38
C LEU A 138 13.51 30.25 0.01
N ARG A 139 12.33 30.65 0.48
CA ARG A 139 11.81 32.01 0.27
C ARG A 139 12.65 33.07 0.97
N ALA A 140 13.21 32.78 2.14
CA ALA A 140 14.12 33.69 2.83
C ALA A 140 15.42 33.88 2.02
N GLN A 141 16.01 32.78 1.54
CA GLN A 141 17.20 32.83 0.67
C GLN A 141 16.94 33.57 -0.65
N GLN A 142 15.77 33.36 -1.27
CA GLN A 142 15.39 34.09 -2.47
C GLN A 142 15.28 35.60 -2.22
N ARG A 143 14.75 36.02 -1.06
CA ARG A 143 14.66 37.45 -0.70
C ARG A 143 16.03 38.10 -0.52
N GLU A 144 16.95 37.40 0.14
CA GLU A 144 18.34 37.86 0.30
C GLU A 144 19.04 38.03 -1.06
N LEU A 145 18.88 37.04 -1.95
CA LEU A 145 19.44 37.12 -3.30
C LEU A 145 18.82 38.25 -4.13
N VAL A 146 17.53 38.53 -3.99
CA VAL A 146 16.86 39.64 -4.67
C VAL A 146 17.35 41.00 -4.14
N ASP A 147 17.64 41.11 -2.84
CA ASP A 147 18.16 42.34 -2.22
C ASP A 147 19.60 42.63 -2.71
N GLU A 148 20.42 41.58 -2.83
CA GLU A 148 21.81 41.70 -3.30
C GLU A 148 21.94 41.85 -4.83
N TRP A 149 21.14 41.12 -5.61
CA TRP A 149 21.34 40.98 -7.07
C TRP A 149 20.25 41.66 -7.92
N GLY A 150 19.23 42.25 -7.29
CA GLY A 150 18.11 42.89 -7.97
C GLY A 150 17.02 41.91 -8.40
N LYS A 151 15.94 42.43 -8.99
CA LYS A 151 14.66 41.70 -9.18
C LYS A 151 14.69 40.64 -10.29
N ASP A 152 15.70 40.64 -11.14
CA ASP A 152 15.75 39.75 -12.31
C ASP A 152 15.88 38.25 -11.93
N VAL A 153 16.35 37.95 -10.70
CA VAL A 153 16.53 36.58 -10.18
C VAL A 153 15.26 35.96 -9.54
N SER A 154 14.14 36.69 -9.38
CA SER A 154 12.90 36.13 -8.79
C SER A 154 11.94 35.47 -9.79
N THR A 155 12.25 35.53 -11.08
CA THR A 155 11.38 35.15 -12.20
C THR A 155 10.82 33.72 -12.18
N PRO A 156 11.49 32.67 -11.68
CA PRO A 156 10.94 31.32 -11.73
C PRO A 156 9.66 31.12 -10.89
N GLN A 157 9.52 31.87 -9.78
CA GLN A 157 8.43 31.65 -8.82
C GLN A 157 7.17 32.46 -9.16
N GLU A 158 7.35 33.67 -9.71
CA GLU A 158 6.25 34.55 -10.13
C GLU A 158 5.48 33.93 -11.31
N ILE A 159 6.17 33.23 -12.21
CA ILE A 159 5.58 32.48 -13.33
C ILE A 159 4.74 31.28 -12.84
N LEU A 160 5.13 30.65 -11.72
CA LEU A 160 4.39 29.52 -11.14
C LEU A 160 3.12 29.97 -10.42
N ASP A 161 3.18 31.09 -9.66
CA ASP A 161 2.01 31.68 -9.01
C ASP A 161 1.02 32.27 -10.05
N LEU A 162 1.51 32.73 -11.21
CA LEU A 162 0.66 33.16 -12.34
C LEU A 162 -0.03 31.99 -13.06
N GLY A 163 0.55 30.78 -13.00
CA GLY A 163 -0.01 29.57 -13.62
C GLY A 163 -1.23 28.98 -12.89
N GLU A 164 -1.43 29.35 -11.62
CA GLU A 164 -2.61 28.94 -10.83
C GLU A 164 -3.82 29.87 -11.07
N GLY A 165 -3.60 31.04 -11.69
CA GLY A 165 -4.64 32.03 -12.03
C GLY A 165 -5.22 31.89 -13.44
N ILE A 166 -4.76 30.94 -14.25
CA ILE A 166 -5.40 30.59 -15.53
C ILE A 166 -6.34 29.41 -15.26
N GLU A 167 -7.48 29.75 -14.67
CA GLU A 167 -8.66 28.89 -14.64
C GLU A 167 -9.05 28.60 -16.09
N LEU A 168 -8.73 27.37 -16.53
CA LEU A 168 -9.34 26.61 -17.62
C LEU A 168 -10.12 27.45 -18.64
N VAL A 169 -9.45 27.88 -19.72
CA VAL A 169 -10.17 27.97 -21.00
C VAL A 169 -10.61 26.55 -21.31
N ASP A 170 -11.89 26.31 -21.08
CA ASP A 170 -12.61 25.07 -21.29
C ASP A 170 -12.35 24.51 -22.70
N GLU A 171 -11.38 23.60 -22.79
CA GLU A 171 -11.16 22.74 -23.96
C GLU A 171 -12.18 21.58 -23.98
N SER A 172 -13.45 21.88 -23.67
CA SER A 172 -14.58 20.99 -23.89
C SER A 172 -15.82 21.67 -24.48
N ALA A 173 -15.68 22.89 -25.01
CA ALA A 173 -16.66 23.41 -25.96
C ALA A 173 -16.70 22.47 -27.19
N PRO A 174 -17.87 21.88 -27.52
CA PRO A 174 -18.02 21.11 -28.74
C PRO A 174 -17.58 21.96 -29.93
N ILE A 175 -16.87 21.36 -30.88
CA ILE A 175 -16.61 21.99 -32.17
C ILE A 175 -17.99 22.17 -32.83
N GLU A 176 -18.56 23.37 -32.70
CA GLU A 176 -19.75 23.77 -33.43
C GLU A 176 -19.30 23.90 -34.89
N GLU A 177 -19.77 22.96 -35.72
CA GLU A 177 -19.55 23.00 -37.17
C GLU A 177 -19.98 24.39 -37.69
N PRO A 178 -19.23 25.01 -38.62
CA PRO A 178 -19.61 26.30 -39.15
C PRO A 178 -20.94 26.16 -39.88
N ASP A 179 -21.96 26.80 -39.33
CA ASP A 179 -23.31 26.92 -39.89
C ASP A 179 -23.20 27.46 -41.35
N PRO A 180 -23.85 26.82 -42.34
CA PRO A 180 -23.78 27.31 -43.72
C PRO A 180 -24.39 28.71 -43.83
N GLU A 181 -23.82 29.50 -44.75
CA GLU A 181 -24.14 30.90 -45.04
C GLU A 181 -25.62 31.31 -44.84
N PRO A 182 -25.86 32.57 -44.41
CA PRO A 182 -27.18 33.07 -44.10
C PRO A 182 -28.06 33.09 -45.35
N GLN A 183 -29.05 32.19 -45.42
CA GLN A 183 -30.08 32.25 -46.44
C GLN A 183 -30.89 33.53 -46.26
N ALA A 184 -30.63 34.48 -47.16
CA ALA A 184 -31.35 35.72 -47.29
C ALA A 184 -32.86 35.46 -47.43
N ALA A 185 -33.62 36.15 -46.60
CA ALA A 185 -35.08 36.20 -46.67
C ALA A 185 -35.57 36.65 -48.06
N ALA A 186 -36.59 35.95 -48.60
CA ALA A 186 -37.83 36.50 -49.18
C ALA A 186 -38.37 35.66 -50.35
N GLN A 187 -39.60 35.14 -50.21
CA GLN A 187 -40.79 35.46 -51.04
C GLN A 187 -41.83 34.31 -50.98
N PRO A 188 -43.13 34.59 -50.76
CA PRO A 188 -44.19 33.60 -50.97
C PRO A 188 -44.44 33.39 -52.48
N ALA A 189 -44.73 32.15 -52.85
CA ALA A 189 -44.82 31.65 -54.23
C ALA A 189 -45.83 32.40 -55.13
N PRO A 190 -45.55 32.57 -56.44
CA PRO A 190 -46.56 32.96 -57.42
C PRO A 190 -47.35 31.73 -57.93
N GLU A 191 -48.65 31.95 -58.17
CA GLU A 191 -49.64 30.98 -58.68
C GLU A 191 -49.29 30.37 -60.05
N PRO A 192 -49.79 29.15 -60.37
CA PRO A 192 -49.42 28.43 -61.58
C PRO A 192 -50.06 29.01 -62.86
N PRO A 193 -49.31 29.09 -63.98
CA PRO A 193 -49.87 29.54 -65.25
C PRO A 193 -50.66 28.43 -65.95
N ASN A 194 -51.92 28.75 -66.25
CA ASN A 194 -52.80 28.03 -67.16
C ASN A 194 -52.25 28.11 -68.60
N ALA A 195 -52.02 26.97 -69.24
CA ALA A 195 -51.94 26.87 -70.70
C ALA A 195 -52.34 25.45 -71.14
N GLY A 196 -53.46 25.38 -71.87
CA GLY A 196 -54.01 24.15 -72.44
C GLY A 196 -53.38 23.72 -73.76
N THR A 197 -53.93 22.61 -74.26
CA THR A 197 -53.92 22.08 -75.64
C THR A 197 -52.57 21.68 -76.23
N ALA A 198 -52.36 20.37 -76.42
CA ALA A 198 -52.43 19.72 -77.74
C ALA A 198 -51.99 18.25 -77.69
N GLU A 199 -52.95 17.37 -77.97
CA GLU A 199 -52.87 16.17 -78.82
C GLU A 199 -51.68 15.18 -78.71
N THR A 200 -52.03 13.91 -78.51
CA THR A 200 -51.26 12.79 -79.10
C THR A 200 -52.26 11.71 -79.54
N PRO A 201 -52.12 11.12 -80.75
CA PRO A 201 -53.21 10.43 -81.41
C PRO A 201 -53.21 8.91 -81.17
N GLY A 202 -54.43 8.38 -80.99
CA GLY A 202 -54.90 7.14 -81.60
C GLY A 202 -54.17 5.83 -81.29
N THR A 203 -54.82 4.97 -80.51
CA THR A 203 -55.13 3.59 -80.95
C THR A 203 -56.28 3.00 -80.12
N VAL A 204 -57.29 2.53 -80.83
CA VAL A 204 -58.51 1.79 -80.42
C VAL A 204 -58.58 0.61 -81.43
N PRO A 205 -59.35 -0.49 -81.28
CA PRO A 205 -60.13 -1.08 -80.16
C PRO A 205 -59.84 -2.60 -79.93
N GLY A 206 -60.54 -3.18 -78.94
CA GLY A 206 -60.91 -4.61 -78.91
C GLY A 206 -61.36 -5.02 -77.50
N GLU A 207 -62.60 -4.75 -77.09
CA GLU A 207 -63.73 -5.72 -77.13
C GLU A 207 -63.36 -7.14 -76.70
N ALA A 208 -63.90 -7.60 -75.57
CA ALA A 208 -65.04 -8.54 -75.56
C ALA A 208 -65.24 -9.17 -74.17
N THR A 209 -66.51 -9.15 -73.75
CA THR A 209 -67.22 -10.04 -72.80
C THR A 209 -66.85 -10.04 -71.33
#